data_AF-A0A836WNI7-F1
#
_entry.id   AF-A0A836WNI7-F1
#
_cell.length_a   1.000
_cell.length_b   1.000
_cell.length_c   1.000
_cell.angle_alpha   90.00
_cell.angle_beta   90.00
_cell.angle_gamma   90.00
#
_symmetry.space_group_name_H-M   'P 1'
#
loop_
_entity.id
_entity.type
_entity.pdbx_description
1 polymer ?
#
loop_
_entity_poly.entity_id
_entity_poly.type
_entity_poly.pdbx_seq_one_letter_code
_entity_poly.pdbx_strand_id
1 'polypeptide(L)'
;MQEDEITAYLASHPEFFERNASLLADVHLPSPHGGGTISLAERQQLAQRDKISALKDRHTKLVLNAQENDKINDKMHAFFILLQQAKSFNALDQLVRHHLAENFNIADI
;
A
#
# COMPACT_ATOMS: atom_id res chain seq x y z
N MET A 1 -36.74 -11.27 -15.86
CA MET A 1 -35.91 -10.43 -14.97
C MET A 1 -34.48 -10.87 -15.18
N GLN A 2 -33.63 -9.95 -15.62
CA GLN A 2 -32.22 -10.23 -15.87
C GLN A 2 -31.46 -10.23 -14.54
N GLU A 3 -30.40 -11.03 -14.44
CA GLU A 3 -29.57 -11.17 -13.24
C GLU A 3 -29.02 -9.82 -12.74
N ASP A 4 -28.80 -8.89 -13.66
CA ASP A 4 -28.38 -7.50 -13.39
C ASP A 4 -29.44 -6.69 -12.63
N GLU A 5 -30.73 -6.87 -12.94
CA GLU A 5 -31.82 -6.17 -12.23
C GLU A 5 -31.93 -6.66 -10.78
N ILE A 6 -31.77 -7.98 -10.58
CA ILE A 6 -31.80 -8.60 -9.25
C ILE A 6 -30.59 -8.10 -8.45
N THR A 7 -29.42 -8.01 -9.07
CA THR A 7 -28.20 -7.52 -8.42
C THR A 7 -28.33 -6.05 -8.03
N ALA A 8 -28.85 -5.20 -8.92
CA ALA A 8 -29.08 -3.78 -8.64
C ALA A 8 -30.13 -3.57 -7.52
N TYR A 9 -31.18 -4.39 -7.50
CA TYR A 9 -32.21 -4.34 -6.47
C TYR A 9 -31.65 -4.74 -5.09
N LEU A 10 -30.92 -5.85 -5.01
CA LEU A 10 -30.31 -6.32 -3.76
C LEU A 10 -29.23 -5.35 -3.25
N ALA A 11 -28.48 -4.69 -4.15
CA ALA A 11 -27.48 -3.69 -3.77
C ALA A 11 -28.11 -2.38 -3.24
N SER A 12 -29.27 -1.99 -3.77
CA SER A 12 -29.98 -0.76 -3.36
C SER A 12 -30.86 -0.94 -2.13
N HIS A 13 -31.19 -2.18 -1.75
CA HIS A 13 -32.06 -2.49 -0.61
C HIS A 13 -31.39 -3.46 0.38
N PRO A 14 -30.41 -3.02 1.19
CA PRO A 14 -29.72 -3.87 2.16
C PRO A 14 -30.66 -4.52 3.18
N GLU A 15 -31.75 -3.83 3.52
CA GLU A 15 -32.80 -4.25 4.46
C GLU A 15 -33.58 -5.49 3.98
N PHE A 16 -33.49 -5.81 2.68
CA PHE A 16 -33.99 -7.08 2.14
C PHE A 16 -33.34 -8.28 2.84
N PHE A 17 -32.05 -8.19 3.18
CA PHE A 17 -31.31 -9.26 3.85
C PHE A 17 -31.71 -9.39 5.33
N GLU A 18 -32.00 -8.28 6.01
CA GLU A 18 -32.48 -8.30 7.39
C GLU A 18 -33.89 -8.92 7.49
N ARG A 19 -34.78 -8.54 6.58
CA ARG A 19 -36.15 -9.07 6.49
C ARG A 19 -36.23 -10.53 6.06
N ASN A 20 -35.22 -11.02 5.33
CA ASN A 20 -35.16 -12.39 4.83
C ASN A 20 -33.97 -13.15 5.43
N ALA A 21 -33.65 -12.90 6.70
CA ALA A 21 -32.52 -13.53 7.39
C ALA A 21 -32.60 -15.07 7.40
N SER A 22 -33.81 -15.64 7.47
CA SER A 22 -34.05 -17.08 7.34
C SER A 22 -33.67 -17.62 5.95
N LEU A 23 -33.97 -16.84 4.90
CA LEU A 23 -33.64 -17.19 3.52
C LEU A 23 -32.12 -17.13 3.31
N LEU A 24 -31.42 -16.17 3.95
CA LEU A 24 -29.96 -16.13 3.98
C LEU A 24 -29.32 -17.33 4.69
N ALA A 25 -29.96 -17.87 5.72
CA ALA A 25 -29.50 -19.08 6.39
C ALA A 25 -29.63 -20.32 5.49
N ASP A 26 -30.63 -20.33 4.61
CA ASP A 26 -30.84 -21.38 3.61
C ASP A 26 -30.00 -21.18 2.33
N VAL A 27 -29.52 -19.96 2.06
CA VAL A 27 -28.65 -19.65 0.92
C VAL A 27 -27.23 -20.10 1.18
N HIS A 28 -26.88 -21.25 0.60
CA HIS A 28 -25.55 -21.84 0.69
C HIS A 28 -24.64 -21.27 -0.39
N LEU A 29 -23.82 -20.27 -0.05
CA LEU A 29 -22.69 -19.92 -0.92
C LEU A 29 -21.54 -20.92 -0.66
N PRO A 30 -21.05 -21.64 -1.68
CA PRO A 30 -19.90 -22.51 -1.51
C PRO A 30 -18.70 -21.68 -1.04
N SER A 31 -18.17 -22.01 0.13
CA SER A 31 -16.89 -21.49 0.62
C SER A 31 -15.78 -21.91 -0.35
N PRO A 32 -14.84 -21.00 -0.71
CA PRO A 32 -13.68 -21.36 -1.53
C PRO A 32 -12.71 -22.33 -0.81
N HIS A 33 -12.84 -22.54 0.51
CA HIS A 33 -12.06 -23.50 1.30
C HIS A 33 -13.04 -24.46 1.97
N GLY A 34 -13.16 -25.66 1.41
CA GLY A 34 -14.26 -26.59 1.65
C GLY A 34 -14.43 -26.97 3.12
N GLY A 35 -15.64 -26.76 3.66
CA GLY A 35 -16.02 -27.24 4.98
C GLY A 35 -16.99 -26.31 5.71
N GLY A 36 -18.16 -26.03 5.13
CA GLY A 36 -19.27 -25.37 5.83
C GLY A 36 -19.88 -24.17 5.09
N THR A 37 -21.17 -23.96 5.34
CA THR A 37 -21.94 -22.80 4.91
C THR A 37 -21.48 -21.59 5.70
N ILE A 38 -20.90 -20.58 5.05
CA ILE A 38 -20.52 -19.32 5.71
C ILE A 38 -21.62 -18.27 5.48
N SER A 39 -21.96 -17.52 6.52
CA SER A 39 -22.88 -16.39 6.40
C SER A 39 -22.28 -15.27 5.55
N LEU A 40 -23.14 -14.45 4.93
CA LEU A 40 -22.70 -13.27 4.17
C LEU A 40 -21.87 -12.30 5.04
N ALA A 41 -22.20 -12.18 6.32
CA ALA A 41 -21.47 -11.36 7.28
C ALA A 41 -20.04 -11.88 7.53
N GLU A 42 -19.87 -13.19 7.70
CA GLU A 42 -18.54 -13.80 7.82
C GLU A 42 -17.71 -13.59 6.55
N ARG A 43 -18.33 -13.71 5.38
CA ARG A 43 -17.66 -13.41 4.10
C ARG A 43 -17.23 -11.95 4.00
N GLN A 44 -18.08 -11.01 4.43
CA GLN A 44 -17.72 -9.59 4.49
C GLN A 44 -16.60 -9.32 5.48
N GLN A 45 -16.61 -9.96 6.66
CA GLN A 45 -15.57 -9.83 7.67
C GLN A 45 -14.21 -10.35 7.14
N LEU A 46 -14.20 -11.48 6.43
CA LEU A 46 -13.00 -12.00 5.77
C LEU A 46 -12.46 -11.00 4.73
N ALA A 47 -13.31 -10.50 3.84
CA ALA A 47 -12.90 -9.51 2.85
C ALA A 47 -12.35 -8.22 3.48
N GLN A 48 -12.94 -7.77 4.59
CA GLN A 48 -12.43 -6.62 5.34
C GLN A 48 -11.05 -6.90 5.97
N ARG A 49 -10.84 -8.10 6.53
CA ARG A 49 -9.54 -8.51 7.08
C ARG A 49 -8.45 -8.52 6.00
N ASP A 50 -8.74 -9.06 4.83
CA ASP A 50 -7.81 -9.07 3.70
C ASP A 50 -7.47 -7.65 3.25
N LYS A 51 -8.47 -6.77 3.15
CA LYS A 51 -8.27 -5.36 2.81
C LYS A 51 -7.41 -4.63 3.85
N ILE A 52 -7.63 -4.88 5.14
CA ILE A 52 -6.83 -4.33 6.22
C ILE A 52 -5.38 -4.82 6.12
N SER A 53 -5.17 -6.11 5.84
CA SER A 53 -3.82 -6.67 5.67
C SER A 53 -3.09 -6.02 4.51
N ALA A 54 -3.73 -5.95 3.34
CA ALA A 54 -3.16 -5.30 2.16
C ALA A 54 -2.83 -3.82 2.39
N LEU A 55 -3.69 -3.11 3.14
CA LEU A 55 -3.45 -1.71 3.48
C LEU A 55 -2.27 -1.56 4.46
N LYS A 56 -2.15 -2.45 5.44
CA LYS A 56 -1.00 -2.48 6.35
C LYS A 56 0.30 -2.72 5.59
N ASP A 57 0.32 -3.66 4.66
CA ASP A 57 1.51 -3.95 3.85
C ASP A 57 1.91 -2.76 2.99
N ARG A 58 0.93 -2.09 2.38
CA ARG A 58 1.18 -0.86 1.62
C ARG A 58 1.71 0.27 2.51
N HIS A 59 1.15 0.43 3.70
CA HIS A 59 1.59 1.45 4.65
C HIS A 59 3.05 1.18 5.09
N THR A 60 3.38 -0.06 5.43
CA THR A 60 4.75 -0.46 5.79
C THR A 60 5.73 -0.12 4.67
N LYS A 61 5.40 -0.41 3.41
CA LYS A 61 6.23 -0.03 2.26
C LYS A 61 6.42 1.48 2.16
N LEU A 62 5.36 2.28 2.35
CA LEU A 62 5.47 3.74 2.32
C LEU A 62 6.38 4.27 3.44
N VAL A 63 6.29 3.72 4.65
CA VAL A 63 7.16 4.11 5.77
C VAL A 63 8.62 3.76 5.47
N LEU A 64 8.90 2.56 4.94
CA LEU A 64 10.26 2.18 4.58
C LEU A 64 10.83 3.11 3.49
N ASN A 65 10.05 3.39 2.45
CA ASN A 65 10.46 4.32 1.39
C ASN A 65 10.68 5.74 1.95
N ALA A 66 9.85 6.20 2.88
CA ALA A 66 10.03 7.49 3.53
C ALA A 66 11.35 7.55 4.32
N GLN A 67 11.66 6.49 5.08
CA GLN A 67 12.92 6.40 5.81
C GLN A 67 14.15 6.37 4.89
N GLU A 68 14.06 5.69 3.74
CA GLU A 68 15.13 5.72 2.74
C GLU A 68 15.28 7.11 2.12
N ASN A 69 14.18 7.77 1.80
CA ASN A 69 14.18 9.14 1.29
C ASN A 69 14.78 10.12 2.30
N ASP A 70 14.45 10.01 3.59
CA ASP A 70 15.01 10.85 4.65
C ASP A 70 16.53 10.68 4.73
N LYS A 71 17.05 9.44 4.66
CA LYS A 71 18.49 9.18 4.62
C LYS A 71 19.17 9.80 3.40
N ILE A 72 18.53 9.74 2.23
CA ILE A 72 19.04 10.38 1.01
C ILE A 72 19.04 11.90 1.18
N ASN A 73 17.98 12.47 1.76
CA ASN A 73 17.84 13.89 1.98
C ASN A 73 18.90 14.42 2.95
N ASP A 74 19.17 13.71 4.04
CA ASP A 74 20.25 14.05 4.98
C ASP A 74 21.62 14.05 4.30
N LYS A 75 21.90 13.04 3.47
CA LYS A 75 23.13 12.98 2.66
C LYS A 75 23.23 14.16 1.69
N MET A 76 22.13 14.52 1.02
CA MET A 76 22.10 15.68 0.12
C MET A 76 22.34 16.99 0.86
N HIS A 77 21.68 17.19 2.00
CA HIS A 77 21.87 18.39 2.83
C HIS A 77 23.33 18.52 3.30
N ALA A 78 23.93 17.44 3.81
CA ALA A 78 25.33 17.44 4.20
C ALA A 78 26.26 17.76 3.01
N PHE A 79 25.98 17.18 1.85
CA PHE A 79 26.73 17.44 0.63
C PHE A 79 26.64 18.92 0.19
N PHE A 80 25.45 19.52 0.20
CA PHE A 80 25.30 20.95 -0.14
C PHE A 80 26.08 21.86 0.80
N ILE A 81 26.10 21.56 2.10
CA ILE A 81 26.90 22.32 3.07
C ILE A 81 28.39 22.24 2.72
N LEU A 82 28.89 21.07 2.33
CA LEU A 82 30.29 20.89 1.94
C LEU A 82 30.63 21.62 0.64
N LEU A 83 29.72 21.61 -0.35
CA LEU A 83 29.90 22.36 -1.60
C LEU A 83 30.04 23.86 -1.34
N GLN A 84 29.26 24.42 -0.40
CA GLN A 84 29.36 25.85 -0.03
C GLN A 84 30.69 26.22 0.62
N GLN A 85 31.39 25.25 1.23
CA GLN A 85 32.68 25.49 1.89
C GLN A 85 33.87 25.38 0.92
N ALA A 86 33.65 24.92 -0.32
CA ALA A 86 34.70 24.77 -1.31
C ALA A 86 35.31 26.13 -1.68
N LYS A 87 36.63 26.26 -1.52
CA LYS A 87 37.37 27.52 -1.74
C LYS A 87 37.90 27.70 -3.16
N SER A 88 37.74 26.70 -4.01
CA SER A 88 38.19 26.73 -5.41
C SER A 88 37.39 25.74 -6.26
N PHE A 89 37.41 25.96 -7.58
CA PHE A 89 36.76 25.06 -8.54
C PHE A 89 37.35 23.64 -8.52
N ASN A 90 38.68 23.51 -8.34
CA ASN A 90 39.33 22.20 -8.24
C ASN A 90 38.88 21.46 -6.96
N ALA A 91 38.82 22.16 -5.83
CA ALA A 91 38.29 21.59 -4.60
C ALA A 91 36.82 21.16 -4.76
N LEU A 92 36.01 21.93 -5.49
CA LEU A 92 34.62 21.59 -5.80
C LEU A 92 34.51 20.31 -6.66
N ASP A 93 35.26 20.21 -7.76
CA ASP A 93 35.27 19.04 -8.66
C ASP A 93 35.65 17.76 -7.89
N GLN A 94 36.70 17.82 -7.09
CA GLN A 94 37.13 16.69 -6.26
C GLN A 94 36.07 16.28 -5.24
N LEU A 95 35.41 17.25 -4.59
CA LEU A 95 34.38 17.01 -3.58
C LEU A 95 33.13 16.37 -4.19
N VAL A 96 32.73 16.81 -5.39
CA VAL A 96 31.61 16.25 -6.16
C VAL A 96 31.90 14.79 -6.56
N ARG A 97 33.05 14.53 -7.19
CA ARG A 97 33.44 13.17 -7.63
C ARG A 97 33.50 12.20 -6.46
N HIS A 98 34.11 12.62 -5.34
CA HIS A 98 34.23 11.78 -4.16
C HIS A 98 32.87 11.48 -3.51
N HIS A 99 32.04 12.49 -3.27
CA HIS A 99 30.75 12.30 -2.60
C HIS A 99 29.72 11.55 -3.44
N LEU A 100 29.71 11.73 -4.76
CA LEU A 100 28.79 11.00 -5.63
C LEU A 100 29.15 9.51 -5.70
N ALA A 101 30.44 9.17 -5.73
CA ALA A 101 30.90 7.79 -5.66
C ALA A 101 30.61 7.16 -4.27
N GLU A 102 31.04 7.79 -3.18
CA GLU A 102 30.96 7.20 -1.84
C GLU A 102 29.54 7.22 -1.24
N ASN A 103 28.81 8.32 -1.37
CA ASN A 103 27.54 8.50 -0.65
C ASN A 103 26.31 8.14 -1.48
N PHE A 104 26.41 8.24 -2.81
CA PHE A 104 25.30 8.00 -3.74
C PHE A 104 25.53 6.79 -4.65
N ASN A 105 26.72 6.15 -4.61
CA ASN A 105 27.09 5.01 -5.45
C ASN A 105 26.96 5.31 -6.96
N ILE A 106 27.30 6.53 -7.35
CA ILE A 106 27.31 6.99 -8.75
C ILE A 106 28.78 7.13 -9.18
N ALA A 107 29.27 6.16 -9.96
CA ALA A 107 30.69 6.03 -10.29
C ALA A 107 31.09 6.61 -11.67
N ASP A 108 30.14 7.02 -12.51
CA ASP A 108 30.40 7.51 -13.89
C ASP A 108 30.25 9.05 -14.00
N ILE A 109 31.14 9.82 -13.36
CA ILE A 109 31.16 11.30 -13.41
C ILE A 109 32.59 11.81 -13.42
#